data_AF-A0AB72UJ55-F1
#
_entry.id   AF-A0AB72UJ55-F1
#
_cell.length_a   1.000
_cell.length_b   1.000
_cell.length_c   1.000
_cell.angle_alpha   90.00
_cell.angle_beta   90.00
_cell.angle_gamma   90.00
#
_symmetry.space_group_name_H-M   'P 1'
#
loop_
_entity.id
_entity.type
_entity.pdbx_description
1 polymer ?
#
loop_
_entity_poly.entity_id
_entity_poly.type
_entity_poly.pdbx_seq_one_letter_code
_entity_poly.pdbx_strand_id
1 'polypeptide(L)'
;MIDRLAARLANLSGWRRRFLWLVSGAVAVLALPPFFFLPALPVAFAILLWSLEGVKCNKGALSAGWWFGAGHFAAGFYWISHAFLVQPEIYGWMIPFALLGLGGGLAIFPMVAVWASWRLTRQIIGRAIMLATLWAVAEFLRGHVLTGFPWNLLAHVWAFDPAPMQFASIVGVYGLSVFTALFATLPATFIAGRVGRISAIAGIMIAVLLWGGGAIRLSLVGPATADATVSDYLPVIQVVQPNIPQREKWIPELQDQHFAKLLRLSRRPVDMAPDRKRIVIWPETAATFFVEAQPVRRLQMASVLGPDDILITGAPRTYPRDTNEFKVWNAVQVLDSNGEIVASFDKFHLVPFGEYVPLREWIPIPKLTAGRTDFSFGEGPQTLEVAGMPSFSPLICYEVIFPGAVIDDANQPDWLLNVTNDGWFGKSAGPYQHLAAARFRSIEEGRPLVRAAYTGVSGMYDAYGRELAKLPLRTEEIMVHPLSGVYNHTTVYYLWRDILFYGIVTFLAVLVLGYSRLFKSLKAAV
;
A
#
# COMPACT_ATOMS: atom_id res chain seq x y z
N MET A 1 -34.88 -16.96 -8.39
CA MET A 1 -34.70 -15.48 -8.38
C MET A 1 -33.39 -15.07 -9.02
N ILE A 2 -32.25 -15.62 -8.56
CA ILE A 2 -30.90 -15.29 -9.06
C ILE A 2 -30.74 -15.52 -10.57
N ASP A 3 -31.23 -16.64 -11.13
CA ASP A 3 -31.14 -16.90 -12.58
C ASP A 3 -31.88 -15.85 -13.41
N ARG A 4 -33.04 -15.38 -12.93
CA ARG A 4 -33.80 -14.31 -13.60
C ARG A 4 -33.04 -12.99 -13.54
N LEU A 5 -32.36 -12.70 -12.43
CA LEU A 5 -31.52 -11.51 -12.31
C LEU A 5 -30.33 -11.59 -13.28
N ALA A 6 -29.61 -12.71 -13.30
CA ALA A 6 -28.48 -12.91 -14.21
C ALA A 6 -28.90 -12.74 -15.68
N ALA A 7 -30.05 -13.32 -16.07
CA ALA A 7 -30.60 -13.17 -17.41
C ALA A 7 -30.98 -11.70 -17.74
N ARG A 8 -31.57 -10.97 -16.80
CA ARG A 8 -31.86 -9.53 -16.96
C ARG A 8 -30.59 -8.73 -17.18
N LEU A 9 -29.54 -9.02 -16.40
CA LEU A 9 -28.25 -8.34 -16.51
C LEU A 9 -27.56 -8.61 -17.85
N ALA A 10 -27.62 -9.85 -18.34
CA ALA A 10 -27.12 -10.22 -19.67
C ALA A 10 -27.87 -9.48 -20.79
N ASN A 11 -29.17 -9.23 -20.62
CA ASN A 11 -29.99 -8.53 -21.62
C ASN A 11 -29.83 -7.00 -21.61
N LEU A 12 -29.11 -6.42 -20.65
CA LEU A 12 -28.84 -4.98 -20.65
C LEU A 12 -27.95 -4.60 -21.84
N SER A 13 -28.20 -3.42 -22.39
CA SER A 13 -27.47 -2.88 -23.54
C SER A 13 -27.23 -1.38 -23.42
N GLY A 14 -26.44 -0.84 -24.34
CA GLY A 14 -26.18 0.60 -24.43
C GLY A 14 -25.62 1.21 -23.14
N TRP A 15 -26.12 2.41 -22.79
CA TRP A 15 -25.65 3.17 -21.64
C TRP A 15 -26.02 2.53 -20.30
N ARG A 16 -27.19 1.85 -20.20
CA ARG A 16 -27.64 1.20 -18.96
C ARG A 16 -26.64 0.16 -18.48
N ARG A 17 -26.13 -0.65 -19.41
CA ARG A 17 -25.10 -1.66 -19.11
C ARG A 17 -23.77 -1.02 -18.70
N ARG A 18 -23.34 0.04 -19.39
CA ARG A 18 -22.09 0.76 -19.07
C ARG A 18 -22.14 1.43 -17.70
N PHE A 19 -23.25 2.09 -17.39
CA PHE A 19 -23.49 2.70 -16.09
C PHE A 19 -23.48 1.66 -14.97
N LEU A 20 -24.11 0.49 -15.21
CA LEU A 20 -24.06 -0.60 -14.25
C LEU A 20 -22.63 -1.09 -13.99
N TRP A 21 -21.80 -1.23 -15.02
CA TRP A 21 -20.38 -1.60 -14.83
C TRP A 21 -19.63 -0.56 -14.01
N LEU A 22 -19.81 0.73 -14.32
CA LEU A 22 -19.22 1.84 -13.57
C LEU A 22 -19.61 1.78 -12.09
N VAL A 23 -20.90 1.68 -11.79
CA VAL A 23 -21.41 1.62 -10.42
C VAL A 23 -20.93 0.35 -9.71
N SER A 24 -20.89 -0.80 -10.40
CA SER A 24 -20.40 -2.05 -9.80
C SER A 24 -18.93 -1.95 -9.41
N GLY A 25 -18.10 -1.34 -10.27
CA GLY A 25 -16.71 -1.05 -9.95
C GLY A 25 -16.56 -0.14 -8.74
N ALA A 26 -17.38 0.93 -8.67
CA ALA A 26 -17.40 1.83 -7.51
C ALA A 26 -17.86 1.13 -6.22
N VAL A 27 -18.87 0.25 -6.29
CA VAL A 27 -19.33 -0.56 -5.15
C VAL A 27 -18.23 -1.50 -4.66
N ALA A 28 -17.42 -2.07 -5.55
CA ALA A 28 -16.31 -2.95 -5.16
C ALA A 28 -15.30 -2.26 -4.22
N VAL A 29 -15.19 -0.93 -4.28
CA VAL A 29 -14.32 -0.13 -3.39
C VAL A 29 -14.76 -0.21 -1.93
N LEU A 30 -16.03 -0.50 -1.63
CA LEU A 30 -16.51 -0.63 -0.26
C LEU A 30 -15.84 -1.79 0.50
N ALA A 31 -15.21 -2.74 -0.19
CA ALA A 31 -14.42 -3.79 0.46
C ALA A 31 -13.01 -3.32 0.86
N LEU A 32 -12.51 -2.21 0.31
CA LEU A 32 -11.21 -1.63 0.64
C LEU A 32 -11.27 -0.81 1.94
N PRO A 33 -10.11 -0.49 2.55
CA PRO A 33 -10.05 0.44 3.67
C PRO A 33 -10.66 1.81 3.32
N PRO A 34 -11.35 2.47 4.27
CA PRO A 34 -11.56 2.06 5.67
C PRO A 34 -12.84 1.23 5.90
N PHE A 35 -13.58 0.86 4.85
CA PHE A 35 -14.94 0.32 4.98
C PHE A 35 -14.99 -1.18 5.24
N PHE A 36 -14.14 -1.96 4.56
CA PHE A 36 -14.05 -3.42 4.72
C PHE A 36 -15.37 -4.19 4.57
N PHE A 37 -16.32 -3.67 3.76
CA PHE A 37 -17.56 -4.36 3.43
C PHE A 37 -17.31 -5.44 2.37
N LEU A 38 -16.70 -6.56 2.80
CA LEU A 38 -16.28 -7.68 1.94
C LEU A 38 -17.34 -8.18 0.96
N PRO A 39 -18.64 -8.30 1.31
CA PRO A 39 -19.66 -8.78 0.37
C PRO A 39 -19.82 -7.93 -0.90
N ALA A 40 -19.35 -6.67 -0.89
CA ALA A 40 -19.36 -5.81 -2.07
C ALA A 40 -18.57 -6.39 -3.24
N LEU A 41 -17.44 -7.07 -2.97
CA LEU A 41 -16.60 -7.67 -4.02
C LEU A 41 -17.34 -8.75 -4.81
N PRO A 42 -17.82 -9.85 -4.20
CA PRO A 42 -18.49 -10.90 -4.95
C PRO A 42 -19.77 -10.42 -5.64
N VAL A 43 -20.48 -9.46 -5.06
CA VAL A 43 -21.65 -8.85 -5.71
C VAL A 43 -21.24 -8.06 -6.97
N ALA A 44 -20.24 -7.19 -6.88
CA ALA A 44 -19.76 -6.39 -8.00
C ALA A 44 -19.22 -7.26 -9.15
N PHE A 45 -18.41 -8.27 -8.83
CA PHE A 45 -17.86 -9.19 -9.82
C PHE A 45 -18.92 -10.14 -10.40
N ALA A 46 -19.94 -10.53 -9.64
CA ALA A 46 -21.07 -11.28 -10.19
C ALA A 46 -21.87 -10.47 -11.22
N ILE A 47 -22.14 -9.19 -10.94
CA ILE A 47 -22.78 -8.29 -11.90
C ILE A 47 -21.95 -8.17 -13.19
N LEU A 48 -20.64 -8.01 -13.07
CA LEU A 48 -19.72 -7.98 -14.22
C LEU A 48 -19.79 -9.30 -15.01
N LEU A 49 -19.65 -10.45 -14.37
CA LEU A 49 -19.64 -11.76 -15.04
C LEU A 49 -20.97 -12.09 -15.72
N TRP A 50 -22.10 -11.85 -15.06
CA TRP A 50 -23.42 -12.13 -15.63
C TRP A 50 -23.76 -11.20 -16.79
N SER A 51 -23.39 -9.93 -16.71
CA SER A 51 -23.60 -8.99 -17.83
C SER A 51 -22.68 -9.27 -19.03
N LEU A 52 -21.52 -9.90 -18.82
CA LEU A 52 -20.61 -10.34 -19.89
C LEU A 52 -21.19 -11.47 -20.75
N GLU A 53 -22.16 -12.26 -20.26
CA GLU A 53 -22.86 -13.27 -21.08
C GLU A 53 -23.62 -12.64 -22.26
N GLY A 54 -24.10 -11.41 -22.09
CA GLY A 54 -24.77 -10.63 -23.15
C GLY A 54 -23.83 -9.93 -24.12
N VAL A 55 -22.51 -10.00 -23.90
CA VAL A 55 -21.51 -9.33 -24.73
C VAL A 55 -21.09 -10.24 -25.89
N LYS A 56 -21.25 -9.74 -27.11
CA LYS A 56 -21.03 -10.50 -28.35
C LYS A 56 -19.77 -10.13 -29.13
N CYS A 57 -19.06 -9.07 -28.74
CA CYS A 57 -17.91 -8.55 -29.50
C CYS A 57 -16.79 -8.05 -28.59
N ASN A 58 -15.55 -8.01 -29.13
CA ASN A 58 -14.36 -7.54 -28.42
C ASN A 58 -14.54 -6.13 -27.83
N LYS A 59 -15.09 -5.20 -28.61
CA LYS A 59 -15.36 -3.83 -28.16
C LYS A 59 -16.26 -3.79 -26.92
N GLY A 60 -17.22 -4.72 -26.83
CA GLY A 60 -18.10 -4.82 -25.66
C GLY A 60 -17.38 -5.32 -24.42
N ALA A 61 -16.47 -6.28 -24.54
CA ALA A 61 -15.73 -6.83 -23.41
C ALA A 61 -14.64 -5.85 -22.91
N LEU A 62 -13.95 -5.18 -23.84
CA LEU A 62 -13.04 -4.06 -23.50
C LEU A 62 -13.81 -2.95 -22.78
N SER A 63 -14.97 -2.56 -23.31
CA SER A 63 -15.83 -1.56 -22.66
C SER A 63 -16.27 -1.99 -21.25
N ALA A 64 -16.54 -3.28 -21.02
CA ALA A 64 -16.92 -3.79 -19.71
C ALA A 64 -15.81 -3.60 -18.68
N GLY A 65 -14.59 -4.05 -18.99
CA GLY A 65 -13.47 -3.90 -18.07
C GLY A 65 -13.04 -2.45 -17.89
N TRP A 66 -13.13 -1.61 -18.91
CA TRP A 66 -12.83 -0.18 -18.78
C TRP A 66 -13.84 0.55 -17.88
N TRP A 67 -15.15 0.38 -18.09
CA TRP A 67 -16.14 1.05 -17.24
C TRP A 67 -16.11 0.55 -15.80
N PHE A 68 -15.95 -0.77 -15.60
CA PHE A 68 -15.79 -1.33 -14.26
C PHE A 68 -14.53 -0.80 -13.58
N GLY A 69 -13.39 -0.82 -14.28
CA GLY A 69 -12.13 -0.27 -13.78
C GLY A 69 -12.20 1.22 -13.48
N ALA A 70 -12.82 2.01 -14.36
CA ALA A 70 -12.95 3.46 -14.18
C ALA A 70 -13.78 3.78 -12.93
N GLY A 71 -14.87 3.05 -12.69
CA GLY A 71 -15.67 3.20 -11.47
C GLY A 71 -14.89 2.80 -10.23
N HIS A 72 -14.17 1.67 -10.29
CA HIS A 72 -13.33 1.20 -9.19
C HIS A 72 -12.22 2.18 -8.82
N PHE A 73 -11.48 2.70 -9.81
CA PHE A 73 -10.37 3.60 -9.55
C PHE A 73 -10.82 5.04 -9.26
N ALA A 74 -11.86 5.56 -9.90
CA ALA A 74 -12.38 6.89 -9.58
C ALA A 74 -12.94 6.94 -8.15
N ALA A 75 -13.69 5.92 -7.73
CA ALA A 75 -14.18 5.82 -6.36
C ALA A 75 -13.08 5.43 -5.36
N GLY A 76 -12.11 4.60 -5.76
CA GLY A 76 -11.01 4.14 -4.91
C GLY A 76 -9.94 5.19 -4.64
N PHE A 77 -9.75 6.12 -5.59
CA PHE A 77 -8.73 7.17 -5.56
C PHE A 77 -9.30 8.58 -5.52
N TYR A 78 -10.57 8.75 -5.17
CA TYR A 78 -11.18 10.07 -5.02
C TYR A 78 -10.37 11.00 -4.09
N TRP A 79 -9.68 10.41 -3.11
CA TRP A 79 -8.86 11.11 -2.14
C TRP A 79 -7.67 11.86 -2.74
N ILE A 80 -7.25 11.53 -3.97
CA ILE A 80 -6.21 12.29 -4.70
C ILE A 80 -6.63 13.75 -4.89
N SER A 81 -7.93 14.04 -4.96
CA SER A 81 -8.44 15.41 -4.99
C SER A 81 -7.96 16.26 -3.80
N HIS A 82 -7.70 15.66 -2.63
CA HIS A 82 -7.21 16.40 -1.46
C HIS A 82 -5.82 17.03 -1.67
N ALA A 83 -4.96 16.43 -2.50
CA ALA A 83 -3.65 16.99 -2.79
C ALA A 83 -3.79 18.34 -3.52
N PHE A 84 -4.72 18.43 -4.47
CA PHE A 84 -5.05 19.66 -5.20
C PHE A 84 -5.74 20.69 -4.30
N LEU A 85 -6.45 20.24 -3.28
CA LEU A 85 -7.07 21.10 -2.27
C LEU A 85 -6.08 21.63 -1.24
N VAL A 86 -4.79 21.33 -1.30
CA VAL A 86 -3.79 22.02 -0.46
C VAL A 86 -3.66 23.48 -0.89
N GLN A 87 -3.58 23.74 -2.21
CA GLN A 87 -3.58 25.09 -2.79
C GLN A 87 -4.68 25.18 -3.86
N PRO A 88 -5.96 25.21 -3.45
CA PRO A 88 -7.10 25.08 -4.37
C PRO A 88 -7.19 26.23 -5.38
N GLU A 89 -6.76 27.42 -4.98
CA GLU A 89 -6.66 28.60 -5.83
C GLU A 89 -5.71 28.41 -7.04
N ILE A 90 -4.70 27.54 -6.91
CA ILE A 90 -3.77 27.22 -8.00
C ILE A 90 -4.18 25.95 -8.74
N TYR A 91 -4.51 24.89 -8.01
CA TYR A 91 -4.59 23.53 -8.55
C TYR A 91 -6.00 22.92 -8.54
N GLY A 92 -6.99 23.57 -7.91
CA GLY A 92 -8.34 23.01 -7.74
C GLY A 92 -9.04 22.69 -9.07
N TRP A 93 -8.78 23.46 -10.12
CA TRP A 93 -9.34 23.24 -11.46
C TRP A 93 -8.88 21.93 -12.12
N MET A 94 -7.77 21.34 -11.65
CA MET A 94 -7.21 20.09 -12.19
C MET A 94 -7.95 18.84 -11.68
N ILE A 95 -8.76 18.95 -10.60
CA ILE A 95 -9.39 17.80 -9.93
C ILE A 95 -10.18 16.89 -10.89
N PRO A 96 -11.08 17.41 -11.76
CA PRO A 96 -11.85 16.55 -12.66
C PRO A 96 -10.95 15.75 -13.61
N PHE A 97 -9.87 16.36 -14.10
CA PHE A 97 -8.91 15.73 -15.00
C PHE A 97 -8.05 14.70 -14.29
N ALA A 98 -7.61 15.00 -13.05
CA ALA A 98 -6.87 14.05 -12.24
C ALA A 98 -7.70 12.80 -11.94
N LEU A 99 -8.96 12.96 -11.52
CA LEU A 99 -9.83 11.84 -11.17
C LEU A 99 -10.24 11.01 -12.38
N LEU A 100 -10.71 11.65 -13.46
CA LEU A 100 -11.16 10.95 -14.66
C LEU A 100 -9.99 10.41 -15.48
N GLY A 101 -8.89 11.17 -15.56
CA GLY A 101 -7.67 10.79 -16.28
C GLY A 101 -6.96 9.62 -15.60
N LEU A 102 -6.72 9.70 -14.28
CA LEU A 102 -6.10 8.60 -13.55
C LEU A 102 -7.02 7.38 -13.50
N GLY A 103 -8.30 7.58 -13.16
CA GLY A 103 -9.28 6.49 -13.10
C GLY A 103 -9.43 5.77 -14.45
N GLY A 104 -9.55 6.53 -15.53
CA GLY A 104 -9.66 6.00 -16.90
C GLY A 104 -8.36 5.40 -17.43
N GLY A 105 -7.20 5.96 -17.08
CA GLY A 105 -5.89 5.45 -17.43
C GLY A 105 -5.59 4.12 -16.74
N LEU A 106 -5.82 4.03 -15.43
CA LEU A 106 -5.65 2.79 -14.68
C LEU A 106 -6.68 1.73 -15.07
N ALA A 107 -7.87 2.13 -15.57
CA ALA A 107 -8.88 1.20 -16.07
C ALA A 107 -8.42 0.37 -17.29
N ILE A 108 -7.29 0.71 -17.92
CA ILE A 108 -6.68 -0.10 -19.00
C ILE A 108 -6.29 -1.50 -18.50
N PHE A 109 -5.81 -1.62 -17.26
CA PHE A 109 -5.42 -2.90 -16.66
C PHE A 109 -6.62 -3.88 -16.54
N PRO A 110 -7.72 -3.54 -15.85
CA PRO A 110 -8.91 -4.39 -15.81
C PRO A 110 -9.62 -4.52 -17.18
N MET A 111 -9.52 -3.52 -18.06
CA MET A 111 -10.00 -3.62 -19.45
C MET A 111 -9.40 -4.82 -20.17
N VAL A 112 -8.07 -4.98 -20.11
CA VAL A 112 -7.37 -6.10 -20.75
C VAL A 112 -7.70 -7.43 -20.07
N ALA A 113 -7.72 -7.48 -18.73
CA ALA A 113 -8.05 -8.70 -17.98
C ALA A 113 -9.47 -9.22 -18.28
N VAL A 114 -10.47 -8.34 -18.32
CA VAL A 114 -11.86 -8.68 -18.64
C VAL A 114 -11.99 -9.13 -20.09
N TRP A 115 -11.37 -8.41 -21.03
CA TRP A 115 -11.39 -8.80 -22.43
C TRP A 115 -10.74 -10.18 -22.67
N ALA A 116 -9.56 -10.41 -22.10
CA ALA A 116 -8.83 -11.66 -22.27
C ALA A 116 -9.58 -12.84 -21.62
N SER A 117 -10.11 -12.68 -20.41
CA SER A 117 -10.94 -13.74 -19.77
C SER A 117 -12.20 -14.07 -20.58
N TRP A 118 -12.87 -13.06 -21.13
CA TRP A 118 -14.02 -13.24 -22.03
C TRP A 118 -13.65 -13.95 -23.34
N ARG A 119 -12.46 -13.64 -23.91
CA ARG A 119 -12.01 -14.18 -25.20
C ARG A 119 -11.51 -15.63 -25.11
N LEU A 120 -10.87 -15.99 -24.01
CA LEU A 120 -10.20 -17.27 -23.82
C LEU A 120 -11.17 -18.41 -23.47
N THR A 121 -12.30 -18.12 -22.80
CA THR A 121 -13.30 -19.13 -22.46
C THR A 121 -14.73 -18.60 -22.49
N ARG A 122 -15.63 -19.48 -22.93
CA ARG A 122 -17.08 -19.21 -23.00
C ARG A 122 -17.85 -19.72 -21.79
N GLN A 123 -17.24 -20.58 -20.98
CA GLN A 123 -17.89 -21.17 -19.81
C GLN A 123 -17.75 -20.23 -18.62
N ILE A 124 -18.84 -19.99 -17.88
CA ILE A 124 -18.85 -19.04 -16.76
C ILE A 124 -17.85 -19.41 -15.65
N ILE A 125 -17.69 -20.69 -15.32
CA ILE A 125 -16.70 -21.15 -14.32
C ILE A 125 -15.27 -20.86 -14.80
N GLY A 126 -14.96 -21.27 -16.03
CA GLY A 126 -13.65 -20.96 -16.63
C GLY A 126 -13.40 -19.47 -16.70
N ARG A 127 -14.43 -18.66 -17.01
CA ARG A 127 -14.31 -17.20 -17.08
C ARG A 127 -14.09 -16.59 -15.70
N ALA A 128 -14.74 -17.09 -14.65
CA ALA A 128 -14.53 -16.63 -13.29
C ALA A 128 -13.09 -16.89 -12.82
N ILE A 129 -12.56 -18.09 -13.06
CA ILE A 129 -11.17 -18.44 -12.74
C ILE A 129 -10.19 -17.59 -13.56
N MET A 130 -10.39 -17.52 -14.89
CA MET A 130 -9.50 -16.77 -15.77
C MET A 130 -9.54 -15.26 -15.49
N LEU A 131 -10.71 -14.71 -15.13
CA LEU A 131 -10.82 -13.32 -14.71
C LEU A 131 -10.04 -13.08 -13.41
N ALA A 132 -10.14 -13.99 -12.42
CA ALA A 132 -9.37 -13.87 -11.19
C ALA A 132 -7.86 -13.91 -11.44
N THR A 133 -7.39 -14.87 -12.24
CA THR A 133 -5.98 -15.01 -12.64
C THR A 133 -5.48 -13.76 -13.38
N LEU A 134 -6.21 -13.30 -14.40
CA LEU A 134 -5.79 -12.16 -15.21
C LEU A 134 -5.96 -10.83 -14.50
N TRP A 135 -6.87 -10.72 -13.53
CA TRP A 135 -6.98 -9.54 -12.68
C TRP A 135 -5.72 -9.38 -11.83
N ALA A 136 -5.26 -10.46 -11.17
CA ALA A 136 -4.03 -10.42 -10.39
C ALA A 136 -2.79 -10.14 -11.26
N VAL A 137 -2.73 -10.68 -12.48
CA VAL A 137 -1.69 -10.31 -13.47
C VAL A 137 -1.79 -8.83 -13.84
N ALA A 138 -2.99 -8.31 -14.04
CA ALA A 138 -3.18 -6.89 -14.35
C ALA A 138 -2.79 -5.98 -13.16
N GLU A 139 -3.01 -6.42 -11.93
CA GLU A 139 -2.50 -5.76 -10.72
C GLU A 139 -0.98 -5.78 -10.64
N PHE A 140 -0.36 -6.94 -10.90
CA PHE A 140 1.09 -7.08 -10.99
C PHE A 140 1.66 -6.13 -12.04
N LEU A 141 1.14 -6.14 -13.26
CA LEU A 141 1.58 -5.23 -14.32
C LEU A 141 1.39 -3.76 -13.93
N ARG A 142 0.28 -3.41 -13.29
CA ARG A 142 0.03 -2.04 -12.79
C ARG A 142 1.04 -1.61 -11.74
N GLY A 143 1.56 -2.55 -10.95
CA GLY A 143 2.62 -2.32 -9.96
C GLY A 143 4.02 -2.11 -10.55
N HIS A 144 4.24 -2.42 -11.84
CA HIS A 144 5.58 -2.44 -12.45
C HIS A 144 5.72 -1.61 -13.74
N VAL A 145 4.66 -1.48 -14.54
CA VAL A 145 4.70 -0.71 -15.79
C VAL A 145 4.94 0.78 -15.48
N LEU A 146 5.82 1.42 -16.26
CA LEU A 146 6.35 2.76 -16.01
C LEU A 146 7.10 2.80 -14.67
N THR A 147 6.60 3.56 -13.69
CA THR A 147 7.14 3.60 -12.33
C THR A 147 6.32 2.75 -11.35
N GLY A 148 5.24 2.11 -11.81
CA GLY A 148 4.38 1.30 -10.96
C GLY A 148 3.44 2.09 -10.05
N PHE A 149 2.25 1.54 -9.83
CA PHE A 149 1.25 2.05 -8.88
C PHE A 149 0.48 0.90 -8.22
N PRO A 150 1.07 0.11 -7.31
CA PRO A 150 0.43 -1.04 -6.67
C PRO A 150 -0.52 -0.65 -5.52
N TRP A 151 -1.28 0.43 -5.68
CA TRP A 151 -2.27 0.89 -4.69
C TRP A 151 -3.59 0.11 -4.82
N ASN A 152 -4.29 -0.16 -3.70
CA ASN A 152 -5.59 -0.87 -3.70
C ASN A 152 -5.56 -2.22 -4.45
N LEU A 153 -4.55 -3.03 -4.21
CA LEU A 153 -4.57 -4.44 -4.63
C LEU A 153 -5.75 -5.16 -3.94
N LEU A 154 -6.39 -6.11 -4.62
CA LEU A 154 -7.52 -6.85 -4.04
C LEU A 154 -7.17 -7.48 -2.69
N ALA A 155 -5.95 -7.98 -2.50
CA ALA A 155 -5.50 -8.50 -1.21
C ALA A 155 -5.65 -7.52 -0.03
N HIS A 156 -5.62 -6.20 -0.27
CA HIS A 156 -5.74 -5.20 0.80
C HIS A 156 -7.10 -5.18 1.49
N VAL A 157 -8.14 -5.83 0.93
CA VAL A 157 -9.43 -5.98 1.61
C VAL A 157 -9.35 -6.80 2.90
N TRP A 158 -8.29 -7.60 3.07
CA TRP A 158 -8.07 -8.41 4.26
C TRP A 158 -7.47 -7.64 5.43
N ALA A 159 -7.05 -6.39 5.23
CA ALA A 159 -6.32 -5.61 6.24
C ALA A 159 -7.14 -5.24 7.49
N PHE A 160 -8.42 -5.60 7.60
CA PHE A 160 -9.20 -5.42 8.83
C PHE A 160 -8.76 -6.37 9.95
N ASP A 161 -8.13 -7.51 9.61
CA ASP A 161 -7.71 -8.53 10.56
C ASP A 161 -6.39 -9.19 10.10
N PRO A 162 -5.41 -9.44 11.01
CA PRO A 162 -4.14 -10.02 10.62
C PRO A 162 -4.23 -11.48 10.13
N ALA A 163 -5.24 -12.26 10.53
CA ALA A 163 -5.36 -13.67 10.18
C ALA A 163 -5.40 -13.91 8.65
N PRO A 164 -6.35 -13.34 7.87
CA PRO A 164 -6.39 -13.57 6.43
C PRO A 164 -5.17 -13.01 5.69
N MET A 165 -4.46 -12.03 6.27
CA MET A 165 -3.23 -11.47 5.69
C MET A 165 -2.05 -12.44 5.74
N GLN A 166 -2.05 -13.45 6.63
CA GLN A 166 -0.90 -14.32 6.89
C GLN A 166 -0.38 -15.04 5.64
N PHE A 167 -1.25 -15.33 4.67
CA PHE A 167 -0.88 -15.98 3.43
C PHE A 167 0.05 -15.14 2.55
N ALA A 168 0.14 -13.82 2.77
CA ALA A 168 1.11 -12.96 2.11
C ALA A 168 2.56 -13.35 2.46
N SER A 169 2.83 -13.92 3.63
CA SER A 169 4.16 -14.47 3.97
C SER A 169 4.57 -15.67 3.12
N ILE A 170 3.63 -16.26 2.39
CA ILE A 170 3.88 -17.42 1.52
C ILE A 170 3.91 -16.97 0.06
N VAL A 171 2.83 -16.35 -0.42
CA VAL A 171 2.63 -16.09 -1.85
C VAL A 171 2.76 -14.61 -2.23
N GLY A 172 3.08 -13.75 -1.27
CA GLY A 172 3.06 -12.29 -1.44
C GLY A 172 1.66 -11.72 -1.62
N VAL A 173 1.56 -10.39 -1.64
CA VAL A 173 0.29 -9.68 -1.84
C VAL A 173 -0.32 -9.97 -3.21
N TYR A 174 0.48 -10.16 -4.26
CA TYR A 174 -0.03 -10.49 -5.60
C TYR A 174 -0.61 -11.92 -5.66
N GLY A 175 0.04 -12.89 -5.01
CA GLY A 175 -0.52 -14.24 -4.85
C GLY A 175 -1.81 -14.23 -4.04
N LEU A 176 -1.86 -13.47 -2.94
CA LEU A 176 -3.08 -13.28 -2.16
C LEU A 176 -4.18 -12.59 -2.97
N SER A 177 -3.83 -11.66 -3.88
CA SER A 177 -4.78 -11.06 -4.82
C SER A 177 -5.42 -12.09 -5.75
N VAL A 178 -4.72 -13.16 -6.17
CA VAL A 178 -5.32 -14.25 -6.95
C VAL A 178 -6.43 -14.93 -6.15
N PHE A 179 -6.15 -15.33 -4.91
CA PHE A 179 -7.14 -15.98 -4.04
C PHE A 179 -8.33 -15.06 -3.72
N THR A 180 -8.05 -13.78 -3.50
CA THR A 180 -9.09 -12.77 -3.26
C THR A 180 -9.96 -12.56 -4.50
N ALA A 181 -9.37 -12.56 -5.69
CA ALA A 181 -10.11 -12.46 -6.93
C ALA A 181 -10.96 -13.71 -7.19
N LEU A 182 -10.49 -14.92 -6.81
CA LEU A 182 -11.30 -16.14 -6.85
C LEU A 182 -12.48 -16.07 -5.88
N PHE A 183 -12.27 -15.57 -4.66
CA PHE A 183 -13.35 -15.28 -3.72
C PHE A 183 -14.38 -14.30 -4.32
N ALA A 184 -13.93 -13.29 -5.08
CA ALA A 184 -14.82 -12.33 -5.73
C ALA A 184 -15.56 -12.93 -6.95
N THR A 185 -14.92 -13.75 -7.79
CA THR A 185 -15.51 -14.17 -9.07
C THR A 185 -16.30 -15.47 -9.00
N LEU A 186 -15.84 -16.45 -8.22
CA LEU A 186 -16.44 -17.80 -8.20
C LEU A 186 -17.89 -17.83 -7.69
N PRO A 187 -18.33 -17.02 -6.71
CA PRO A 187 -19.74 -17.00 -6.29
C PRO A 187 -20.73 -16.73 -7.42
N ALA A 188 -20.33 -16.00 -8.46
CA ALA A 188 -21.15 -15.74 -9.64
C ALA A 188 -21.53 -17.02 -10.42
N THR A 189 -20.76 -18.09 -10.25
CA THR A 189 -20.97 -19.37 -10.96
C THR A 189 -22.14 -20.18 -10.43
N PHE A 190 -22.80 -19.74 -9.35
CA PHE A 190 -23.94 -20.44 -8.71
C PHE A 190 -25.07 -20.80 -9.69
N ILE A 191 -25.24 -20.02 -10.76
CA ILE A 191 -26.25 -20.24 -11.81
C ILE A 191 -25.88 -21.38 -12.80
N ALA A 192 -24.67 -21.94 -12.72
CA ALA A 192 -24.14 -22.92 -13.67
C ALA A 192 -24.41 -24.38 -13.26
N GLY A 193 -25.60 -24.66 -12.71
CA GLY A 193 -26.00 -26.00 -12.27
C GLY A 193 -25.18 -26.53 -11.08
N ARG A 194 -25.09 -27.86 -10.92
CA ARG A 194 -24.45 -28.50 -9.76
C ARG A 194 -22.97 -28.12 -9.61
N VAL A 195 -22.20 -28.18 -10.70
CA VAL A 195 -20.77 -27.84 -10.70
C VAL A 195 -20.56 -26.36 -10.39
N GLY A 196 -21.44 -25.49 -10.92
CA GLY A 196 -21.45 -24.06 -10.59
C GLY A 196 -21.69 -23.77 -9.12
N ARG A 197 -22.64 -24.46 -8.47
CA ARG A 197 -22.87 -24.31 -7.03
C ARG A 197 -21.67 -24.75 -6.19
N ILE A 198 -21.02 -25.86 -6.56
CA ILE A 198 -19.79 -26.32 -5.89
C ILE A 198 -18.68 -25.28 -6.05
N SER A 199 -18.51 -24.73 -7.26
CA SER A 199 -17.53 -23.69 -7.54
C SER A 199 -17.81 -22.40 -6.75
N ALA A 200 -19.07 -21.99 -6.64
CA ALA A 200 -19.49 -20.84 -5.84
C ALA A 200 -19.19 -21.05 -4.34
N ILE A 201 -19.48 -22.23 -3.80
CA ILE A 201 -19.14 -22.60 -2.42
C ILE A 201 -17.62 -22.57 -2.23
N ALA A 202 -16.85 -23.13 -3.17
CA ALA A 202 -15.39 -23.09 -3.12
C ALA A 202 -14.86 -21.65 -3.05
N GLY A 203 -15.47 -20.72 -3.80
CA GLY A 203 -15.18 -19.28 -3.71
C GLY A 203 -15.32 -18.71 -2.30
N ILE A 204 -16.45 -18.99 -1.63
CA ILE A 204 -16.68 -18.56 -0.24
C ILE A 204 -15.73 -19.26 0.73
N MET A 205 -15.45 -20.54 0.52
CA MET A 205 -14.53 -21.32 1.35
C MET A 205 -13.10 -20.76 1.33
N ILE A 206 -12.67 -20.06 0.27
CA ILE A 206 -11.37 -19.38 0.26
C ILE A 206 -11.27 -18.38 1.42
N ALA A 207 -12.29 -17.54 1.64
CA ALA A 207 -12.27 -16.58 2.75
C ALA A 207 -12.19 -17.28 4.12
N VAL A 208 -12.93 -18.39 4.28
CA VAL A 208 -12.92 -19.21 5.50
C VAL A 208 -11.54 -19.83 5.74
N LEU A 209 -10.90 -20.34 4.68
CA LEU A 209 -9.58 -20.96 4.76
C LEU A 209 -8.47 -19.93 5.02
N LEU A 210 -8.54 -18.76 4.39
CA LEU A 210 -7.61 -17.66 4.65
C LEU A 210 -7.69 -17.22 6.12
N TRP A 211 -8.91 -17.00 6.61
CA TRP A 211 -9.11 -16.57 8.00
C TRP A 211 -8.75 -17.67 9.00
N GLY A 212 -9.26 -18.90 8.82
CA GLY A 212 -9.03 -20.02 9.72
C GLY A 212 -7.56 -20.48 9.74
N GLY A 213 -6.93 -20.64 8.57
CA GLY A 213 -5.52 -21.01 8.48
C GLY A 213 -4.59 -19.94 9.07
N GLY A 214 -4.92 -18.66 8.83
CA GLY A 214 -4.22 -17.55 9.43
C GLY A 214 -4.36 -17.49 10.96
N ALA A 215 -5.57 -17.70 11.47
CA ALA A 215 -5.84 -17.74 12.91
C ALA A 215 -5.08 -18.89 13.59
N ILE A 216 -5.03 -20.07 12.97
CA ILE A 216 -4.20 -21.20 13.44
C ILE A 216 -2.73 -20.79 13.47
N ARG A 217 -2.19 -20.23 12.37
CA ARG A 217 -0.79 -19.77 12.32
C ARG A 217 -0.48 -18.79 13.45
N LEU A 218 -1.34 -17.78 13.65
CA LEU A 218 -1.16 -16.79 14.73
C LEU A 218 -1.23 -17.41 16.12
N SER A 219 -2.12 -18.41 16.33
CA SER A 219 -2.23 -19.09 17.62
C SER A 219 -0.97 -19.91 17.98
N LEU A 220 -0.29 -20.48 16.98
CA LEU A 220 0.94 -21.26 17.17
C LEU A 220 2.15 -20.38 17.53
N VAL A 221 2.14 -19.11 17.14
CA VAL A 221 3.19 -18.14 17.45
C VAL A 221 3.08 -17.62 18.89
N GLY A 222 1.89 -17.76 19.52
CA GLY A 222 1.57 -17.15 20.80
C GLY A 222 1.01 -15.72 20.64
N PRO A 223 0.52 -15.09 21.71
CA PRO A 223 -0.11 -13.78 21.63
C PRO A 223 0.92 -12.68 21.27
N ALA A 224 0.45 -11.56 20.71
CA ALA A 224 1.30 -10.43 20.35
C ALA A 224 2.03 -9.80 21.56
N THR A 225 1.52 -10.07 22.75
CA THR A 225 1.85 -9.38 24.00
C THR A 225 2.10 -10.33 25.19
N ALA A 226 2.36 -11.63 24.99
CA ALA A 226 2.80 -12.44 26.14
C ALA A 226 4.21 -12.03 26.50
N ASP A 227 4.34 -11.15 27.50
CA ASP A 227 5.48 -11.08 28.39
C ASP A 227 6.82 -11.29 27.70
N ALA A 228 7.02 -10.61 26.56
CA ALA A 228 8.36 -10.21 26.21
C ALA A 228 8.72 -9.27 27.34
N THR A 229 9.28 -9.84 28.42
CA THR A 229 10.14 -9.15 29.37
C THR A 229 10.80 -8.10 28.53
N VAL A 230 10.43 -6.84 28.77
CA VAL A 230 11.13 -5.69 28.24
C VAL A 230 12.59 -6.08 28.40
N SER A 231 13.20 -6.49 27.30
CA SER A 231 14.61 -6.79 27.34
C SER A 231 15.19 -5.42 27.61
N ASP A 232 15.82 -5.22 28.77
CA ASP A 232 16.44 -3.95 29.12
C ASP A 232 17.42 -3.47 28.03
N TYR A 233 17.79 -4.38 27.11
CA TYR A 233 18.65 -4.17 25.95
C TYR A 233 17.96 -3.62 24.70
N LEU A 234 16.64 -3.74 24.51
CA LEU A 234 15.96 -3.23 23.30
C LEU A 234 15.47 -1.79 23.49
N PRO A 235 15.70 -0.91 22.49
CA PRO A 235 15.30 0.49 22.61
C PRO A 235 13.78 0.65 22.60
N VAL A 236 13.31 1.71 23.25
CA VAL A 236 11.93 2.16 23.15
C VAL A 236 11.78 3.07 21.94
N ILE A 237 10.73 2.84 21.15
CA ILE A 237 10.37 3.72 20.05
C ILE A 237 9.46 4.83 20.57
N GLN A 238 9.81 6.08 20.29
CA GLN A 238 8.95 7.25 20.49
C GLN A 238 8.63 7.88 19.13
N VAL A 239 7.44 7.60 18.59
CA VAL A 239 6.94 8.24 17.38
C VAL A 239 6.32 9.58 17.74
N VAL A 240 6.73 10.64 17.04
CA VAL A 240 6.18 12.00 17.18
C VAL A 240 5.18 12.28 16.06
N GLN A 241 3.92 12.56 16.41
CA GLN A 241 2.89 12.96 15.44
C GLN A 241 2.50 14.43 15.67
N PRO A 242 3.08 15.39 14.93
CA PRO A 242 2.91 16.82 15.22
C PRO A 242 1.55 17.40 14.80
N ASN A 243 0.85 16.72 13.87
CA ASN A 243 -0.45 17.12 13.33
C ASN A 243 -0.51 18.57 12.80
N ILE A 244 0.58 19.05 12.21
CA ILE A 244 0.60 20.38 11.58
C ILE A 244 -0.12 20.30 10.22
N PRO A 245 -1.09 21.18 9.93
CA PRO A 245 -1.78 21.20 8.65
C PRO A 245 -0.84 21.32 7.46
N GLN A 246 -1.11 20.57 6.39
CA GLN A 246 -0.24 20.54 5.20
C GLN A 246 -0.04 21.91 4.54
N ARG A 247 -1.04 22.79 4.63
CA ARG A 247 -0.98 24.17 4.12
C ARG A 247 -0.02 25.07 4.91
N GLU A 248 0.14 24.79 6.20
CA GLU A 248 0.99 25.58 7.11
C GLU A 248 2.43 25.08 7.12
N LYS A 249 2.65 23.79 6.83
CA LYS A 249 3.94 23.09 6.96
C LYS A 249 5.14 23.86 6.40
N TRP A 250 4.98 24.51 5.24
CA TRP A 250 6.05 25.19 4.51
C TRP A 250 6.02 26.72 4.62
N ILE A 251 5.18 27.29 5.50
CA ILE A 251 5.15 28.74 5.75
C ILE A 251 6.41 29.13 6.54
N PRO A 252 7.30 29.99 5.99
CA PRO A 252 8.56 30.35 6.64
C PRO A 252 8.38 30.91 8.05
N GLU A 253 7.37 31.75 8.26
CA GLU A 253 7.08 32.41 9.53
C GLU A 253 6.68 31.42 10.63
N LEU A 254 6.17 30.23 10.27
CA LEU A 254 5.76 29.19 11.21
C LEU A 254 6.86 28.14 11.44
N GLN A 255 7.97 28.18 10.71
CA GLN A 255 9.00 27.14 10.76
C GLN A 255 9.56 26.95 12.18
N ASP A 256 9.86 28.03 12.89
CA ASP A 256 10.42 27.96 14.24
C ASP A 256 9.39 27.46 15.26
N GLN A 257 8.13 27.85 15.11
CA GLN A 257 7.03 27.33 15.92
C GLN A 257 6.84 25.82 15.71
N HIS A 258 6.87 25.35 14.46
CA HIS A 258 6.77 23.93 14.11
C HIS A 258 7.96 23.13 14.67
N PHE A 259 9.17 23.67 14.55
CA PHE A 259 10.37 23.05 15.11
C PHE A 259 10.31 22.97 16.63
N ALA A 260 9.92 24.05 17.32
CA ALA A 260 9.74 24.04 18.78
C ALA A 260 8.68 23.02 19.23
N LYS A 261 7.59 22.86 18.47
CA LYS A 261 6.59 21.81 18.71
C LYS A 261 7.19 20.41 18.59
N LEU A 262 7.97 20.13 17.56
CA LEU A 262 8.66 18.83 17.40
C LEU A 262 9.58 18.55 18.59
N LEU A 263 10.39 19.52 19.01
CA LEU A 263 11.24 19.38 20.20
C LEU A 263 10.44 19.12 21.47
N ARG A 264 9.33 19.85 21.68
CA ARG A 264 8.43 19.62 22.83
C ARG A 264 7.91 18.19 22.86
N LEU A 265 7.40 17.69 21.74
CA LEU A 265 6.88 16.32 21.62
C LEU A 265 7.98 15.26 21.70
N SER A 266 9.24 15.63 21.51
CA SER A 266 10.38 14.72 21.58
C SER A 266 10.97 14.57 22.99
N ARG A 267 10.51 15.38 23.94
CA ARG A 267 10.95 15.29 25.34
C ARG A 267 10.67 13.88 25.87
N ARG A 268 11.58 13.40 26.72
CA ARG A 268 11.45 12.08 27.36
C ARG A 268 10.16 12.05 28.19
N PRO A 269 9.28 11.05 27.99
CA PRO A 269 8.10 10.87 28.82
C PRO A 269 8.49 10.70 30.28
N VAL A 270 7.71 11.26 31.21
CA VAL A 270 8.00 11.21 32.65
C VAL A 270 8.03 9.78 33.17
N ASP A 271 7.18 8.91 32.63
CA ASP A 271 7.05 7.52 33.07
C ASP A 271 8.09 6.59 32.40
N MET A 272 8.98 7.12 31.57
CA MET A 272 10.06 6.36 30.93
C MET A 272 11.32 6.38 31.81
N ALA A 273 11.88 5.20 32.10
CA ALA A 273 13.11 5.09 32.88
C ALA A 273 14.26 5.92 32.24
N PRO A 274 15.03 6.72 33.01
CA PRO A 274 16.03 7.65 32.47
C PRO A 274 17.18 7.00 31.68
N ASP A 275 17.53 5.78 32.06
CA ASP A 275 18.61 4.95 31.50
C ASP A 275 18.16 4.15 30.26
N ARG A 276 16.87 4.10 29.99
CA ARG A 276 16.35 3.31 28.86
C ARG A 276 16.68 3.97 27.53
N LYS A 277 17.34 3.23 26.65
CA LYS A 277 17.65 3.67 25.28
C LYS A 277 16.38 3.94 24.50
N ARG A 278 16.38 5.03 23.73
CA ARG A 278 15.21 5.45 22.96
C ARG A 278 15.58 5.88 21.54
N ILE A 279 14.71 5.50 20.60
CA ILE A 279 14.73 5.99 19.22
C ILE A 279 13.54 6.95 19.07
N VAL A 280 13.83 8.24 18.94
CA VAL A 280 12.81 9.27 18.65
C VAL A 280 12.65 9.37 17.14
N ILE A 281 11.41 9.29 16.64
CA ILE A 281 11.14 9.25 15.20
C ILE A 281 10.25 10.42 14.82
N TRP A 282 10.76 11.28 13.94
CA TRP A 282 10.01 12.32 13.27
C TRP A 282 9.55 11.86 11.88
N PRO A 283 8.32 12.20 11.46
CA PRO A 283 7.77 11.79 10.16
C PRO A 283 8.49 12.42 8.96
N GLU A 284 8.02 12.07 7.76
CA GLU A 284 8.57 12.57 6.49
C GLU A 284 8.59 14.11 6.43
N THR A 285 9.77 14.64 6.10
CA THR A 285 10.03 16.08 6.00
C THR A 285 9.50 16.86 7.20
N ALA A 286 9.66 16.32 8.41
CA ALA A 286 9.29 17.01 9.64
C ALA A 286 10.24 18.18 9.91
N ALA A 287 11.54 17.97 9.69
CA ALA A 287 12.49 19.07 9.57
C ALA A 287 12.32 19.70 8.19
N THR A 288 11.76 20.91 8.13
CA THR A 288 11.53 21.66 6.89
C THR A 288 12.75 22.49 6.45
N PHE A 289 13.94 22.07 6.89
CA PHE A 289 15.24 22.69 6.63
C PHE A 289 16.29 21.59 6.39
N PHE A 290 17.38 21.94 5.72
CA PHE A 290 18.53 21.05 5.53
C PHE A 290 19.26 20.87 6.86
N VAL A 291 19.18 19.67 7.45
CA VAL A 291 19.70 19.41 8.81
C VAL A 291 21.23 19.54 8.84
N GLU A 292 21.90 19.08 7.78
CA GLU A 292 23.35 19.19 7.60
C GLU A 292 23.86 20.64 7.61
N ALA A 293 23.03 21.58 7.16
CA ALA A 293 23.38 23.00 7.07
C ALA A 293 23.03 23.80 8.35
N GLN A 294 22.47 23.15 9.38
CA GLN A 294 21.90 23.83 10.54
C GLN A 294 22.48 23.28 11.87
N PRO A 295 23.78 23.51 12.16
CA PRO A 295 24.43 22.96 13.35
C PRO A 295 23.75 23.37 14.67
N VAL A 296 23.24 24.59 14.77
CA VAL A 296 22.49 25.05 15.97
C VAL A 296 21.21 24.25 16.17
N ARG A 297 20.45 23.99 15.09
CA ARG A 297 19.23 23.18 15.18
C ARG A 297 19.55 21.72 15.51
N ARG A 298 20.67 21.18 15.01
CA ARG A 298 21.13 19.83 15.39
C ARG A 298 21.42 19.73 16.89
N LEU A 299 22.08 20.72 17.49
CA LEU A 299 22.29 20.75 18.94
C LEU A 299 20.98 20.89 19.72
N GLN A 300 19.99 21.64 19.20
CA GLN A 300 18.66 21.70 19.80
C GLN A 300 17.91 20.36 19.70
N MET A 301 18.05 19.64 18.59
CA MET A 301 17.52 18.28 18.42
C MET A 301 18.20 17.30 19.38
N ALA A 302 19.52 17.41 19.56
CA ALA A 302 20.26 16.60 20.52
C ALA A 302 19.87 16.89 21.98
N SER A 303 19.49 18.13 22.31
CA SER A 303 19.14 18.54 23.68
C SER A 303 17.93 17.82 24.29
N VAL A 304 17.12 17.12 23.49
CA VAL A 304 15.98 16.32 23.94
C VAL A 304 16.30 14.82 24.05
N LEU A 305 17.54 14.42 23.75
CA LEU A 305 18.01 13.04 23.75
C LEU A 305 18.79 12.71 25.03
N GLY A 306 18.68 11.46 25.49
CA GLY A 306 19.62 10.88 26.46
C GLY A 306 20.94 10.44 25.80
N PRO A 307 21.98 10.06 26.57
CA PRO A 307 23.31 9.75 26.04
C PRO A 307 23.33 8.67 24.94
N ASP A 308 22.49 7.65 25.09
CA ASP A 308 22.38 6.52 24.16
C ASP A 308 21.15 6.61 23.25
N ASP A 309 20.45 7.74 23.22
CA ASP A 309 19.29 7.93 22.35
C ASP A 309 19.73 8.36 20.95
N ILE A 310 18.89 8.05 19.95
CA ILE A 310 19.00 8.63 18.61
C ILE A 310 17.70 9.30 18.19
N LEU A 311 17.80 10.26 17.27
CA LEU A 311 16.67 10.88 16.60
C LEU A 311 16.74 10.59 15.10
N ILE A 312 15.71 9.94 14.58
CA ILE A 312 15.52 9.70 13.15
C ILE A 312 14.52 10.72 12.63
N THR A 313 14.89 11.54 11.64
CA THR A 313 13.99 12.54 11.06
C THR A 313 13.94 12.49 9.55
N GLY A 314 12.74 12.68 8.99
CA GLY A 314 12.60 13.06 7.59
C GLY A 314 12.97 14.53 7.36
N ALA A 315 13.78 14.81 6.35
CA ALA A 315 14.26 16.16 6.00
C ALA A 315 14.62 16.26 4.50
N PRO A 316 14.62 17.46 3.89
CA PRO A 316 15.32 17.64 2.63
C PRO A 316 16.83 17.55 2.88
N ARG A 317 17.57 16.89 1.98
CA ARG A 317 19.03 16.79 2.01
C ARG A 317 19.63 17.39 0.75
N THR A 318 20.80 18.01 0.85
CA THR A 318 21.60 18.46 -0.28
C THR A 318 23.10 18.24 0.00
N TYR A 319 23.93 18.34 -1.03
CA TYR A 319 25.40 18.39 -0.84
C TYR A 319 25.84 19.82 -0.56
N PRO A 320 27.05 20.01 0.01
CA PRO A 320 27.75 21.29 -0.08
C PRO A 320 27.82 21.79 -1.53
N ARG A 321 27.93 23.12 -1.73
CA ARG A 321 27.87 23.76 -3.06
C ARG A 321 29.16 23.64 -3.89
N ASP A 322 29.89 22.53 -3.75
CA ASP A 322 31.18 22.29 -4.41
C ASP A 322 31.07 21.50 -5.72
N THR A 323 29.85 21.08 -6.10
CA THR A 323 29.57 20.49 -7.42
C THR A 323 28.74 21.42 -8.31
N ASN A 324 28.95 21.37 -9.62
CA ASN A 324 28.18 22.14 -10.62
C ASN A 324 26.70 21.71 -10.74
N GLU A 325 26.30 20.63 -10.04
CA GLU A 325 24.96 20.05 -10.15
C GLU A 325 24.24 20.12 -8.79
N PHE A 326 23.34 21.09 -8.63
CA PHE A 326 22.55 21.24 -7.39
C PHE A 326 21.50 20.13 -7.30
N LYS A 327 21.71 19.19 -6.37
CA LYS A 327 20.79 18.07 -6.09
C LYS A 327 20.14 18.21 -4.73
N VAL A 328 18.88 17.79 -4.66
CA VAL A 328 18.08 17.75 -3.44
C VAL A 328 17.42 16.39 -3.35
N TRP A 329 17.43 15.78 -2.17
CA TRP A 329 16.75 14.52 -1.88
C TRP A 329 15.67 14.71 -0.81
N ASN A 330 14.63 13.87 -0.86
CA ASN A 330 13.76 13.63 0.27
C ASN A 330 14.42 12.51 1.08
N ALA A 331 14.87 12.81 2.30
CA ALA A 331 15.79 11.96 3.02
C ALA A 331 15.30 11.64 4.43
N VAL A 332 15.83 10.55 4.97
CA VAL A 332 15.88 10.26 6.40
C VAL A 332 17.31 10.51 6.87
N GLN A 333 17.46 11.23 7.98
CA GLN A 333 18.74 11.46 8.63
C GLN A 333 18.65 11.01 10.09
N VAL A 334 19.71 10.35 10.57
CA VAL A 334 19.83 9.88 11.95
C VAL A 334 20.82 10.76 12.70
N LEU A 335 20.39 11.31 13.82
CA LEU A 335 21.22 12.10 14.71
C LEU A 335 21.46 11.37 16.02
N ASP A 336 22.68 11.46 16.53
CA ASP A 336 23.02 11.00 17.88
C ASP A 336 22.77 12.08 18.95
N SER A 337 23.09 11.75 20.20
CA SER A 337 22.97 12.64 21.36
C SER A 337 23.98 13.80 21.38
N ASN A 338 25.00 13.78 20.52
CA ASN A 338 25.92 14.90 20.29
C ASN A 338 25.45 15.83 19.16
N GLY A 339 24.37 15.44 18.47
CA GLY A 339 23.83 16.15 17.32
C GLY A 339 24.57 15.84 16.02
N GLU A 340 25.45 14.83 15.99
CA GLU A 340 26.12 14.37 14.77
C GLU A 340 25.18 13.56 13.89
N ILE A 341 25.30 13.72 12.57
CA ILE A 341 24.54 12.90 11.61
C ILE A 341 25.33 11.61 11.41
N VAL A 342 24.82 10.51 11.97
CA VAL A 342 25.51 9.21 11.99
C VAL A 342 25.07 8.26 10.87
N ALA A 343 23.91 8.52 10.26
CA ALA A 343 23.44 7.80 9.07
C ALA A 343 22.47 8.67 8.25
N SER A 344 22.32 8.35 6.97
CA SER A 344 21.37 9.02 6.06
C SER A 344 20.87 8.03 5.00
N PHE A 345 19.65 8.25 4.54
CA PHE A 345 19.02 7.49 3.47
C PHE A 345 18.20 8.42 2.58
N ASP A 346 18.28 8.24 1.27
CA ASP A 346 17.56 9.05 0.29
C ASP A 346 16.46 8.23 -0.40
N LYS A 347 15.29 8.85 -0.57
CA LYS A 347 14.14 8.25 -1.26
C LYS A 347 14.51 7.82 -2.68
N PHE A 348 14.33 6.54 -2.99
CA PHE A 348 14.61 5.92 -4.28
C PHE A 348 13.35 5.75 -5.14
N HIS A 349 12.14 5.73 -4.57
CA HIS A 349 10.90 5.64 -5.36
C HIS A 349 10.07 6.93 -5.25
N LEU A 350 10.29 7.84 -6.19
CA LEU A 350 9.65 9.16 -6.19
C LEU A 350 8.21 9.12 -6.71
N VAL A 351 7.36 9.99 -6.16
CA VAL A 351 5.97 10.16 -6.59
C VAL A 351 5.92 11.02 -7.87
N PRO A 352 5.40 10.48 -9.00
CA PRO A 352 5.24 11.25 -10.23
C PRO A 352 4.34 12.48 -10.03
N PHE A 353 4.71 13.61 -10.64
CA PHE A 353 4.08 14.94 -10.53
C PHE A 353 4.10 15.59 -9.13
N GLY A 354 4.31 14.80 -8.07
CA GLY A 354 4.52 15.29 -6.71
C GLY A 354 5.97 15.71 -6.49
N GLU A 355 6.91 14.79 -6.68
CA GLU A 355 8.33 14.98 -6.34
C GLU A 355 9.21 15.25 -7.57
N TYR A 356 8.78 14.77 -8.73
CA TYR A 356 9.41 15.04 -10.02
C TYR A 356 8.37 15.14 -11.13
N VAL A 357 8.72 15.73 -12.28
CA VAL A 357 7.85 15.78 -13.46
C VAL A 357 8.35 14.77 -14.50
N PRO A 358 7.62 13.68 -14.75
CA PRO A 358 7.97 12.75 -15.83
C PRO A 358 8.04 13.47 -17.17
N LEU A 359 9.03 13.15 -18.00
CA LEU A 359 9.22 13.76 -19.34
C LEU A 359 9.19 15.29 -19.28
N ARG A 360 9.87 15.89 -18.29
CA ARG A 360 9.90 17.34 -18.04
C ARG A 360 10.22 18.18 -19.28
N GLU A 361 11.03 17.67 -20.20
CA GLU A 361 11.34 18.34 -21.46
C GLU A 361 10.11 18.55 -22.36
N TRP A 362 9.07 17.73 -22.21
CA TRP A 362 7.83 17.78 -23.01
C TRP A 362 6.60 18.20 -22.19
N ILE A 363 6.67 18.19 -20.86
CA ILE A 363 5.56 18.55 -19.96
C ILE A 363 5.94 19.81 -19.14
N PRO A 364 5.51 21.02 -19.58
CA PRO A 364 5.88 22.28 -18.93
C PRO A 364 4.97 22.62 -17.74
N ILE A 365 4.68 21.66 -16.86
CA ILE A 365 3.86 21.86 -15.66
C ILE A 365 4.77 21.81 -14.43
N PRO A 366 4.66 22.75 -13.46
CA PRO A 366 5.43 22.67 -12.21
C PRO A 366 4.99 21.45 -11.39
N LYS A 367 5.89 20.91 -10.56
CA LYS A 367 5.51 19.87 -9.59
C LYS A 367 4.49 20.42 -8.58
N LEU A 368 3.66 19.53 -8.03
CA LEU A 368 2.57 19.89 -7.11
C LEU A 368 3.03 20.21 -5.68
N THR A 369 4.27 19.84 -5.32
CA THR A 369 4.84 20.04 -3.98
C THR A 369 5.77 21.25 -3.92
N ALA A 370 6.10 21.70 -2.70
CA ALA A 370 6.96 22.86 -2.49
C ALA A 370 8.38 22.69 -3.08
N GLY A 371 8.96 23.80 -3.52
CA GLY A 371 10.25 23.85 -4.22
C GLY A 371 10.10 23.77 -5.74
N ARG A 372 11.02 24.39 -6.48
CA ARG A 372 11.01 24.36 -7.96
C ARG A 372 11.90 23.24 -8.54
N THR A 373 12.86 22.76 -7.76
CA THR A 373 13.79 21.69 -8.13
C THR A 373 13.15 20.32 -7.88
N ASP A 374 13.35 19.38 -8.80
CA ASP A 374 12.95 17.99 -8.58
C ASP A 374 13.83 17.32 -7.55
N PHE A 375 13.24 16.37 -6.82
CA PHE A 375 14.05 15.49 -6.00
C PHE A 375 14.86 14.53 -6.88
N SER A 376 16.06 14.22 -6.43
CA SER A 376 16.92 13.19 -7.01
C SER A 376 16.56 11.82 -6.43
N PHE A 377 16.73 10.77 -7.23
CA PHE A 377 16.52 9.39 -6.81
C PHE A 377 17.68 8.93 -5.91
N GLY A 378 17.36 8.19 -4.85
CA GLY A 378 18.29 7.39 -4.06
C GLY A 378 18.69 6.09 -4.75
N GLU A 379 19.54 5.30 -4.09
CA GLU A 379 20.20 4.12 -4.68
C GLU A 379 19.36 2.83 -4.67
N GLY A 380 18.27 2.80 -3.90
CA GLY A 380 17.40 1.64 -3.74
C GLY A 380 17.12 1.31 -2.27
N PRO A 381 16.50 0.16 -1.97
CA PRO A 381 16.35 -0.34 -0.61
C PRO A 381 17.72 -0.50 0.07
N GLN A 382 17.84 0.02 1.29
CA GLN A 382 19.06 -0.06 2.09
C GLN A 382 18.71 -0.46 3.53
N THR A 383 19.65 -1.10 4.20
CA THR A 383 19.61 -1.32 5.65
C THR A 383 20.60 -0.39 6.31
N LEU A 384 20.11 0.45 7.22
CA LEU A 384 20.93 1.35 8.00
C LEU A 384 21.35 0.68 9.31
N GLU A 385 22.65 0.65 9.55
CA GLU A 385 23.25 0.24 10.81
C GLU A 385 23.69 1.47 11.60
N VAL A 386 23.29 1.54 12.87
CA VAL A 386 23.67 2.60 13.80
C VAL A 386 24.22 1.95 15.05
N ALA A 387 25.39 2.38 15.51
CA ALA A 387 26.08 1.76 16.61
C ALA A 387 25.19 1.67 17.86
N GLY A 388 25.07 0.46 18.42
CA GLY A 388 24.27 0.22 19.63
C GLY A 388 22.74 0.21 19.42
N MET A 389 22.27 0.24 18.17
CA MET A 389 20.85 0.19 17.79
C MET A 389 20.56 -0.99 16.84
N PRO A 390 19.35 -1.58 16.90
CA PRO A 390 18.91 -2.54 15.89
C PRO A 390 18.86 -1.92 14.49
N SER A 391 19.32 -2.66 13.49
CA SER A 391 19.37 -2.19 12.10
C SER A 391 17.96 -2.02 11.52
N PHE A 392 17.77 -1.10 10.58
CA PHE A 392 16.46 -0.84 10.02
C PHE A 392 16.49 -0.49 8.54
N SER A 393 15.41 -0.83 7.83
CA SER A 393 15.21 -0.35 6.48
C SER A 393 14.26 0.86 6.47
N PRO A 394 14.75 2.07 6.14
CA PRO A 394 13.92 3.26 5.97
C PRO A 394 13.12 3.21 4.66
N LEU A 395 11.86 3.62 4.75
CA LEU A 395 10.92 3.73 3.64
C LEU A 395 10.21 5.08 3.76
N ILE A 396 10.37 5.93 2.77
CA ILE A 396 9.79 7.27 2.77
C ILE A 396 8.47 7.24 2.01
N CYS A 397 7.38 7.36 2.76
CA CYS A 397 6.03 7.55 2.26
C CYS A 397 5.63 6.44 1.29
N TYR A 398 5.47 6.79 0.02
CA TYR A 398 5.02 5.96 -1.09
C TYR A 398 5.83 4.68 -1.30
N GLU A 399 7.11 4.62 -0.89
CA GLU A 399 7.97 3.44 -1.08
C GLU A 399 7.40 2.15 -0.46
N VAL A 400 6.69 2.28 0.67
CA VAL A 400 6.17 1.11 1.41
C VAL A 400 5.11 0.32 0.62
N ILE A 401 4.49 0.91 -0.41
CA ILE A 401 3.45 0.22 -1.17
C ILE A 401 4.01 -0.81 -2.17
N PHE A 402 5.32 -0.78 -2.46
CA PHE A 402 5.96 -1.64 -3.46
C PHE A 402 6.38 -2.98 -2.86
N PRO A 403 5.73 -4.10 -3.23
CA PRO A 403 6.09 -5.41 -2.69
C PRO A 403 7.50 -5.81 -3.15
N GLY A 404 8.30 -6.36 -2.25
CA GLY A 404 9.67 -6.81 -2.54
C GLY A 404 10.71 -5.70 -2.72
N ALA A 405 10.34 -4.42 -2.65
CA ALA A 405 11.25 -3.29 -2.76
C ALA A 405 11.32 -2.50 -1.43
N VAL A 406 11.43 -3.21 -0.31
CA VAL A 406 11.36 -2.62 1.04
C VAL A 406 12.50 -2.98 1.98
N ILE A 407 13.40 -3.88 1.58
CA ILE A 407 14.59 -4.26 2.34
C ILE A 407 15.76 -4.50 1.39
N ASP A 408 16.98 -4.37 1.91
CA ASP A 408 18.19 -4.86 1.24
C ASP A 408 18.30 -6.39 1.44
N ASP A 409 18.25 -7.15 0.34
CA ASP A 409 18.35 -8.61 0.37
C ASP A 409 19.72 -9.12 0.83
N ALA A 410 20.77 -8.31 0.67
CA ALA A 410 22.12 -8.66 1.12
C ALA A 410 22.27 -8.47 2.65
N ASN A 411 21.59 -7.47 3.21
CA ASN A 411 21.68 -7.12 4.62
C ASN A 411 20.27 -6.97 5.19
N GLN A 412 19.67 -8.07 5.65
CA GLN A 412 18.31 -8.02 6.20
C GLN A 412 18.24 -7.14 7.46
N PRO A 413 17.31 -6.17 7.53
CA PRO A 413 17.16 -5.31 8.69
C PRO A 413 16.50 -6.04 9.86
N ASP A 414 16.66 -5.53 11.08
CA ASP A 414 15.89 -5.99 12.24
C ASP A 414 14.44 -5.50 12.21
N TRP A 415 14.17 -4.34 11.61
CA TRP A 415 12.83 -3.75 11.51
C TRP A 415 12.66 -2.81 10.31
N LEU A 416 11.41 -2.51 9.96
CA LEU A 416 11.04 -1.58 8.89
C LEU A 416 10.59 -0.24 9.47
N LEU A 417 11.14 0.86 8.96
CA LEU A 417 10.72 2.20 9.31
C LEU A 417 10.00 2.85 8.13
N ASN A 418 8.73 3.20 8.30
CA ASN A 418 8.03 4.03 7.33
C ASN A 418 7.74 5.44 7.87
N VAL A 419 8.48 6.44 7.39
CA VAL A 419 8.19 7.87 7.67
C VAL A 419 7.33 8.44 6.56
N THR A 420 6.24 9.14 6.89
CA THR A 420 5.28 9.55 5.85
C THR A 420 4.53 10.84 6.17
N ASN A 421 4.13 11.57 5.13
CA ASN A 421 3.26 12.71 5.22
C ASN A 421 1.94 12.47 4.45
N ASP A 422 1.01 11.77 5.08
CA ASP A 422 -0.36 11.58 4.56
C ASP A 422 -1.22 12.86 4.56
N GLY A 423 -0.67 14.02 4.93
CA GLY A 423 -1.38 15.30 4.89
C GLY A 423 -1.91 15.67 3.51
N TRP A 424 -1.26 15.16 2.46
CA TRP A 424 -1.69 15.28 1.06
C TRP A 424 -3.01 14.56 0.76
N PHE A 425 -3.36 13.52 1.53
CA PHE A 425 -4.55 12.71 1.27
C PHE A 425 -5.77 13.16 2.09
N GLY A 426 -5.57 14.06 3.06
CA GLY A 426 -6.66 14.60 3.88
C GLY A 426 -7.34 13.58 4.80
N LYS A 427 -8.48 13.96 5.40
CA LYS A 427 -9.33 13.05 6.18
C LYS A 427 -10.22 12.25 5.22
N SER A 428 -9.63 11.24 4.60
CA SER A 428 -10.25 10.45 3.53
C SER A 428 -9.85 8.96 3.64
N ALA A 429 -10.18 8.16 2.64
CA ALA A 429 -9.74 6.77 2.55
C ALA A 429 -8.22 6.58 2.32
N GLY A 430 -7.53 7.57 1.72
CA GLY A 430 -6.13 7.47 1.30
C GLY A 430 -5.19 7.01 2.42
N PRO A 431 -5.14 7.67 3.59
CA PRO A 431 -4.25 7.28 4.69
C PRO A 431 -4.50 5.85 5.19
N TYR A 432 -5.75 5.37 5.19
CA TYR A 432 -6.09 4.01 5.62
C TYR A 432 -5.67 2.96 4.59
N GLN A 433 -5.83 3.28 3.29
CA GLN A 433 -5.35 2.41 2.22
C GLN A 433 -3.81 2.32 2.20
N HIS A 434 -3.13 3.44 2.45
CA HIS A 434 -1.68 3.50 2.57
C HIS A 434 -1.18 2.66 3.75
N LEU A 435 -1.83 2.78 4.91
CA LEU A 435 -1.52 1.98 6.09
C LEU A 435 -1.71 0.47 5.84
N ALA A 436 -2.80 0.09 5.15
CA ALA A 436 -3.04 -1.31 4.81
C ALA A 436 -1.90 -1.89 4.00
N ALA A 437 -1.46 -1.20 2.94
CA ALA A 437 -0.31 -1.62 2.14
C ALA A 437 0.98 -1.74 2.98
N ALA A 438 1.22 -0.77 3.88
CA ALA A 438 2.38 -0.80 4.76
C ALA A 438 2.40 -2.04 5.66
N ARG A 439 1.26 -2.38 6.28
CA ARG A 439 1.15 -3.57 7.14
C ARG A 439 1.41 -4.89 6.42
N PHE A 440 1.13 -4.99 5.12
CA PHE A 440 1.47 -6.21 4.36
C PHE A 440 2.98 -6.45 4.28
N ARG A 441 3.80 -5.38 4.23
CA ARG A 441 5.26 -5.51 4.20
C ARG A 441 5.82 -6.19 5.44
N SER A 442 5.23 -5.94 6.61
CA SER A 442 5.71 -6.58 7.85
C SER A 442 5.53 -8.10 7.82
N ILE A 443 4.43 -8.57 7.22
CA ILE A 443 4.09 -10.00 7.06
C ILE A 443 4.91 -10.65 5.95
N GLU A 444 5.11 -9.94 4.85
CA GLU A 444 5.87 -10.44 3.69
C GLU A 444 7.34 -10.59 4.00
N GLU A 445 7.94 -9.62 4.68
CA GLU A 445 9.38 -9.66 5.00
C GLU A 445 9.66 -10.31 6.37
N GLY A 446 8.61 -10.60 7.15
CA GLY A 446 8.76 -11.21 8.48
C GLY A 446 9.54 -10.32 9.44
N ARG A 447 9.28 -9.00 9.38
CA ARG A 447 9.93 -7.96 10.18
C ARG A 447 8.89 -7.00 10.77
N PRO A 448 9.05 -6.51 12.00
CA PRO A 448 8.17 -5.51 12.58
C PRO A 448 8.25 -4.21 11.77
N LEU A 449 7.13 -3.49 11.73
CA LEU A 449 6.98 -2.21 11.07
C LEU A 449 6.68 -1.12 12.09
N VAL A 450 7.45 -0.04 12.05
CA VAL A 450 7.15 1.22 12.73
C VAL A 450 6.78 2.26 11.67
N ARG A 451 5.57 2.80 11.75
CA ARG A 451 5.09 3.87 10.87
C ARG A 451 4.93 5.17 11.65
N ALA A 452 5.63 6.21 11.20
CA ALA A 452 5.55 7.57 11.73
C ALA A 452 4.93 8.51 10.70
N ALA A 453 3.69 8.93 10.94
CA ALA A 453 2.94 9.78 10.03
C ALA A 453 2.82 11.22 10.55
N TYR A 454 2.91 12.21 9.66
CA TYR A 454 2.87 13.63 10.05
C TYR A 454 1.49 14.09 10.55
N THR A 455 0.44 13.78 9.78
CA THR A 455 -0.99 13.97 10.12
C THR A 455 -1.80 12.70 9.87
N GLY A 456 -1.14 11.63 9.39
CA GLY A 456 -1.70 10.33 9.02
C GLY A 456 -2.00 9.43 10.21
N VAL A 457 -2.14 8.13 9.95
CA VAL A 457 -2.18 7.12 11.02
C VAL A 457 -0.75 6.62 11.27
N SER A 458 -0.25 6.85 12.48
CA SER A 458 1.00 6.23 12.97
C SER A 458 0.70 4.90 13.66
N GLY A 459 1.62 3.95 13.63
CA GLY A 459 1.43 2.68 14.31
C GLY A 459 2.63 1.75 14.28
N MET A 460 2.61 0.77 15.18
CA MET A 460 3.62 -0.28 15.28
C MET A 460 2.94 -1.63 15.08
N TYR A 461 3.56 -2.46 14.26
CA TYR A 461 3.08 -3.79 13.92
C TYR A 461 4.23 -4.79 14.03
N ASP A 462 3.95 -6.00 14.49
CA ASP A 462 4.96 -7.04 14.49
C ASP A 462 5.15 -7.70 13.11
N ALA A 463 6.08 -8.65 13.04
CA ALA A 463 6.38 -9.46 11.86
C ALA A 463 5.19 -10.31 11.34
N TYR A 464 4.08 -10.37 12.08
CA TYR A 464 2.84 -11.04 11.69
C TYR A 464 1.72 -10.04 11.38
N GLY A 465 2.02 -8.73 11.36
CA GLY A 465 1.08 -7.66 11.03
C GLY A 465 0.04 -7.37 12.11
N ARG A 466 0.26 -7.87 13.34
CA ARG A 466 -0.57 -7.59 14.52
C ARG A 466 -0.27 -6.20 15.02
N GLU A 467 -1.31 -5.42 15.31
CA GLU A 467 -1.19 -4.05 15.84
C GLU A 467 -0.68 -4.10 17.28
N LEU A 468 0.43 -3.41 17.56
CA LEU A 468 1.03 -3.29 18.89
C LEU A 468 0.66 -1.95 19.54
N ALA A 469 0.72 -0.86 18.76
CA ALA A 469 0.37 0.49 19.18
C ALA A 469 -0.06 1.34 17.97
N LYS A 470 -0.85 2.40 18.21
CA LYS A 470 -1.39 3.24 17.13
C LYS A 470 -1.78 4.63 17.60
N LEU A 471 -1.56 5.62 16.74
CA LEU A 471 -2.14 6.96 16.88
C LEU A 471 -3.19 7.20 15.79
N PRO A 472 -4.39 7.71 16.15
CA PRO A 472 -5.41 8.02 15.16
C PRO A 472 -5.00 9.13 14.20
N LEU A 473 -5.67 9.16 13.04
CA LEU A 473 -5.53 10.20 12.03
C LEU A 473 -5.79 11.60 12.63
N ARG A 474 -4.92 12.56 12.33
CA ARG A 474 -5.02 13.97 12.75
C ARG A 474 -5.08 14.20 14.28
N THR A 475 -4.26 13.48 15.03
CA THR A 475 -4.03 13.72 16.47
C THR A 475 -2.63 14.27 16.72
N GLU A 476 -2.48 15.23 17.62
CA GLU A 476 -1.17 15.72 18.06
C GLU A 476 -0.74 14.95 19.31
N GLU A 477 -0.02 13.85 19.12
CA GLU A 477 0.30 12.91 20.19
C GLU A 477 1.68 12.27 19.97
N ILE A 478 2.14 11.55 20.99
CA ILE A 478 3.31 10.68 20.90
C ILE A 478 2.88 9.24 21.14
N MET A 479 3.53 8.30 20.46
CA MET A 479 3.37 6.87 20.70
C MET A 479 4.68 6.31 21.20
N VAL A 480 4.62 5.66 22.36
CA VAL A 480 5.77 5.10 23.05
C VAL A 480 5.54 3.60 23.21
N HIS A 481 6.39 2.79 22.61
CA HIS A 481 6.26 1.33 22.70
C HIS A 481 7.64 0.68 22.52
N PRO A 482 7.96 -0.40 23.25
CA PRO A 482 9.21 -1.14 23.03
C PRO A 482 9.27 -1.67 21.59
N LEU A 483 10.45 -1.62 20.98
CA LEU A 483 10.71 -2.40 19.78
C LEU A 483 10.75 -3.88 20.17
N SER A 484 10.14 -4.75 19.36
CA SER A 484 10.20 -6.20 19.55
C SER A 484 10.65 -6.88 18.27
N GLY A 485 11.85 -7.47 18.30
CA GLY A 485 12.36 -8.36 17.24
C GLY A 485 12.10 -9.84 17.53
N VAL A 486 11.39 -10.17 18.63
CA VAL A 486 11.19 -11.55 19.12
C VAL A 486 10.58 -12.47 18.06
N TYR A 487 9.83 -11.89 17.14
CA TYR A 487 9.06 -12.61 16.11
C TYR A 487 9.66 -12.49 14.71
N ASN A 488 10.88 -11.97 14.58
CA ASN A 488 11.58 -11.91 13.31
C ASN A 488 11.78 -13.32 12.76
N HIS A 489 11.44 -13.52 11.49
CA HIS A 489 11.59 -14.80 10.83
C HIS A 489 11.74 -14.61 9.33
N THR A 490 12.35 -15.58 8.66
CA THR A 490 12.41 -15.61 7.21
C THR A 490 11.12 -16.21 6.67
N THR A 491 10.46 -15.51 5.77
CA THR A 491 9.21 -15.97 5.16
C THR A 491 9.49 -16.74 3.87
N VAL A 492 8.49 -17.51 3.39
CA VAL A 492 8.62 -18.17 2.08
C VAL A 492 8.58 -17.14 0.95
N TYR A 493 7.78 -16.08 1.09
CA TYR A 493 7.75 -14.98 0.13
C TYR A 493 9.09 -14.25 0.02
N TYR A 494 9.79 -14.01 1.14
CA TYR A 494 11.13 -13.43 1.10
C TYR A 494 12.07 -14.27 0.23
N LEU A 495 12.09 -15.60 0.43
CA LEU A 495 13.00 -16.50 -0.27
C LEU A 495 12.70 -16.68 -1.77
N TRP A 496 11.42 -16.66 -2.14
CA TRP A 496 10.98 -17.00 -3.50
C TRP A 496 10.38 -15.82 -4.27
N ARG A 497 10.19 -14.68 -3.62
CA ARG A 497 9.52 -13.48 -4.14
C ARG A 497 8.26 -13.88 -4.91
N ASP A 498 8.08 -13.36 -6.13
CA ASP A 498 6.89 -13.59 -6.94
C ASP A 498 6.89 -14.95 -7.71
N ILE A 499 7.87 -15.84 -7.48
CA ILE A 499 7.92 -17.15 -8.18
C ILE A 499 6.67 -17.98 -7.92
N LEU A 500 6.18 -18.01 -6.68
CA LEU A 500 4.95 -18.73 -6.33
C LEU A 500 3.72 -18.11 -7.00
N PHE A 501 3.68 -16.78 -7.11
CA PHE A 501 2.64 -16.09 -7.87
C PHE A 501 2.65 -16.52 -9.34
N TYR A 502 3.82 -16.55 -9.99
CA TYR A 502 3.94 -17.01 -11.38
C TYR A 502 3.50 -18.48 -11.55
N GLY A 503 3.86 -19.34 -10.60
CA GLY A 503 3.44 -20.74 -10.57
C GLY A 503 1.90 -20.88 -10.50
N ILE A 504 1.27 -20.16 -9.58
CA ILE A 504 -0.20 -20.17 -9.39
C ILE A 504 -0.91 -19.66 -10.65
N VAL A 505 -0.45 -18.53 -11.20
CA VAL A 505 -1.02 -17.93 -12.43
C VAL A 505 -0.93 -18.91 -13.60
N THR A 506 0.24 -19.53 -13.79
CA THR A 506 0.48 -20.49 -14.87
C THR A 506 -0.41 -21.72 -14.71
N PHE A 507 -0.48 -22.28 -13.51
CA PHE A 507 -1.31 -23.44 -13.20
C PHE A 507 -2.80 -23.17 -13.51
N LEU A 508 -3.35 -22.05 -13.04
CA LEU A 508 -4.76 -21.71 -13.27
C LEU A 508 -5.05 -21.44 -14.75
N ALA A 509 -4.13 -20.77 -15.46
CA ALA A 509 -4.27 -20.52 -16.89
C ALA A 509 -4.28 -21.83 -17.70
N VAL A 510 -3.33 -22.74 -17.42
CA VAL A 510 -3.25 -24.06 -18.06
C VAL A 510 -4.49 -24.89 -17.75
N LEU A 511 -4.96 -24.89 -16.50
CA LEU A 511 -6.16 -25.62 -16.08
C LEU A 511 -7.39 -25.23 -16.92
N VAL A 512 -7.65 -23.93 -17.05
CA VAL A 512 -8.83 -23.43 -17.78
C VAL A 512 -8.70 -23.66 -19.29
N LEU A 513 -7.52 -23.41 -19.87
CA LEU A 513 -7.30 -23.54 -21.31
C LEU A 513 -7.25 -25.01 -21.74
N GLY A 514 -6.61 -25.87 -20.96
CA GLY A 514 -6.55 -27.31 -21.18
C GLY A 514 -7.94 -27.94 -21.12
N TYR A 515 -8.73 -27.64 -20.07
CA TYR A 515 -10.11 -28.10 -19.96
C TYR A 515 -10.98 -27.63 -21.14
N SER A 516 -10.83 -26.36 -21.55
CA SER A 516 -11.59 -25.81 -22.67
C SER A 516 -11.25 -26.48 -24.02
N ARG A 517 -10.00 -26.91 -24.23
CA ARG A 517 -9.58 -27.65 -25.42
C ARG A 517 -10.09 -29.09 -25.41
N LEU A 518 -9.92 -29.80 -24.30
CA LEU A 518 -10.42 -31.16 -24.12
C LEU A 518 -11.93 -31.24 -24.33
N PHE A 519 -12.69 -30.32 -23.73
CA PHE A 519 -14.15 -30.28 -23.88
C PHE A 519 -14.60 -30.01 -25.32
N LYS A 520 -13.89 -29.14 -26.06
CA LYS A 520 -14.16 -28.94 -27.49
C LYS A 520 -13.85 -30.18 -28.31
N SER A 521 -12.74 -30.86 -28.03
CA SER A 521 -12.36 -32.09 -28.73
C SER A 521 -13.38 -33.21 -28.49
N LEU A 522 -13.83 -33.38 -27.25
CA LEU A 522 -14.85 -34.38 -26.91
C LEU A 522 -16.19 -34.10 -27.60
N LYS A 523 -16.59 -32.82 -27.71
CA LYS A 523 -17.79 -32.42 -28.46
C LYS A 523 -17.66 -32.54 -29.98
N ALA A 524 -16.45 -32.60 -30.52
CA ALA A 524 -16.22 -32.81 -31.95
C ALA A 524 -16.11 -34.30 -32.31
N ALA A 525 -15.87 -35.16 -31.32
CA ALA A 525 -15.76 -36.61 -31.47
C ALA A 525 -17.09 -37.36 -31.24
N VAL A 526 -18.13 -36.65 -30.78
CA VAL A 526 -19.53 -37.09 -30.65
C VAL A 526 -20.34 -36.31 -31.68
#